data_AF-A0A6G1YTN8-F1
#
_entry.id   AF-A0A6G1YTN8-F1
#
_cell.length_a   1.000
_cell.length_b   1.000
_cell.length_c   1.000
_cell.angle_alpha   90.00
_cell.angle_beta   90.00
_cell.angle_gamma   90.00
#
_symmetry.space_group_name_H-M   'P 1'
#
loop_
_entity.id
_entity.type
_entity.pdbx_description
1 polymer ?
#
loop_
_entity_poly.entity_id
_entity_poly.type
_entity_poly.pdbx_seq_one_letter_code
_entity_poly.pdbx_strand_id
1 'polypeptide(L)'
;MTRLVARIRILPAEADSDLDDVVQRLKTVTTDDIQMMAHAKEPIAFGLEAIVGDFLMEDQAGQMDRLEELIKNTEGVGEIDVINISRQSVKMKSKF
;
A
#
# COMPACT_ATOMS: atom_id res chain seq x y z
N MET A 1 9.44 16.89 10.32
CA MET A 1 8.94 15.54 10.62
C MET A 1 9.45 14.61 9.54
N THR A 2 10.04 13.48 9.92
CA THR A 2 10.53 12.48 8.97
C THR A 2 9.34 11.68 8.47
N ARG A 3 9.21 11.50 7.16
CA ARG A 3 8.19 10.64 6.56
C ARG A 3 8.83 9.37 6.04
N LEU A 4 8.10 8.27 6.14
CA LEU A 4 8.47 6.96 5.60
C LEU A 4 7.59 6.63 4.42
N VAL A 5 8.17 6.01 3.40
CA VAL A 5 7.45 5.37 2.32
C VAL A 5 7.63 3.87 2.48
N ALA A 6 6.54 3.17 2.80
CA ALA A 6 6.49 1.73 2.79
C ALA A 6 5.92 1.24 1.46
N ARG A 7 6.69 0.41 0.77
CA ARG A 7 6.26 -0.32 -0.41
C ARG A 7 5.74 -1.67 0.03
N ILE A 8 4.46 -1.93 -0.21
CA ILE A 8 3.77 -3.14 0.21
C ILE A 8 3.18 -3.83 -1.02
N ARG A 9 3.47 -5.11 -1.17
CA ARG A 9 2.82 -6.00 -2.12
C ARG A 9 1.59 -6.58 -1.45
N ILE A 10 0.47 -6.57 -2.15
CA ILE A 10 -0.83 -7.00 -1.67
C ILE A 10 -1.31 -8.04 -2.67
N LEU A 11 -1.43 -9.27 -2.20
CA LEU A 11 -2.01 -10.36 -2.97
C LEU A 11 -3.52 -10.36 -2.73
N PRO A 12 -4.33 -10.50 -3.80
CA PRO A 12 -5.75 -10.69 -3.63
C PRO A 12 -6.03 -12.02 -2.91
N ALA A 13 -7.16 -12.10 -2.23
CA ALA A 13 -7.61 -13.35 -1.61
C ALA A 13 -7.88 -14.45 -2.64
N GLU A 14 -8.38 -14.07 -3.82
CA GLU A 14 -8.71 -15.00 -4.92
C GLU A 14 -8.20 -14.47 -6.27
N ALA A 15 -7.95 -15.35 -7.23
CA ALA A 15 -7.32 -14.97 -8.51
C ALA A 15 -8.21 -14.12 -9.42
N ASP A 16 -9.52 -14.17 -9.21
CA ASP A 16 -10.57 -13.45 -9.90
C ASP A 16 -11.07 -12.23 -9.13
N SER A 17 -10.42 -11.88 -8.01
CA SER A 17 -10.75 -10.67 -7.25
C SER A 17 -10.53 -9.41 -8.08
N ASP A 18 -11.46 -8.47 -8.00
CA ASP A 18 -11.34 -7.17 -8.67
C ASP A 18 -10.28 -6.30 -7.97
N LEU A 19 -9.08 -6.27 -8.57
CA LEU A 19 -7.95 -5.50 -8.07
C LEU A 19 -8.19 -3.99 -8.15
N ASP A 20 -9.01 -3.50 -9.07
CA ASP A 20 -9.34 -2.07 -9.13
C ASP A 20 -10.19 -1.69 -7.91
N ASP A 21 -11.19 -2.50 -7.57
CA ASP A 21 -12.00 -2.30 -6.37
C ASP A 21 -11.15 -2.35 -5.09
N VAL A 22 -10.23 -3.31 -4.97
CA VAL A 22 -9.30 -3.37 -3.82
C VAL A 22 -8.46 -2.09 -3.73
N VAL A 23 -7.91 -1.60 -4.84
CA VAL A 23 -7.16 -0.34 -4.88
C VAL A 23 -8.05 0.84 -4.45
N GLN A 24 -9.30 0.92 -4.92
CA GLN A 24 -10.21 1.99 -4.52
C GLN A 24 -10.52 1.94 -3.03
N ARG A 25 -10.77 0.76 -2.47
CA ARG A 25 -10.97 0.58 -1.02
C ARG A 25 -9.75 1.04 -0.24
N LEU A 26 -8.55 0.63 -0.65
CA LEU A 26 -7.29 1.03 -0.01
C LEU A 26 -7.09 2.56 -0.02
N LYS A 27 -7.41 3.23 -1.13
CA LYS A 27 -7.38 4.70 -1.23
C LYS A 27 -8.45 5.39 -0.38
N THR A 28 -9.52 4.69 -0.03
CA THR A 28 -10.61 5.24 0.80
C THR A 28 -10.33 5.03 2.29
N VAL A 29 -9.65 3.93 2.64
CA VAL A 29 -9.29 3.55 4.01
C VAL A 29 -8.08 4.36 4.52
N THR A 30 -7.27 4.93 3.63
CA THR A 30 -6.15 5.80 4.01
C THR A 30 -6.62 7.03 4.81
N THR A 31 -6.05 7.22 6.00
CA THR A 31 -6.30 8.35 6.92
C THR A 31 -5.30 9.50 6.69
N ASP A 32 -5.48 10.65 7.35
CA ASP A 32 -4.56 11.80 7.23
C ASP A 32 -3.09 11.43 7.55
N ASP A 33 -2.87 10.44 8.42
CA ASP A 33 -1.53 10.00 8.85
C ASP A 33 -0.87 8.99 7.89
N ILE A 34 -1.65 8.33 7.03
CA ILE A 34 -1.21 7.26 6.12
C ILE A 34 -1.85 7.48 4.75
N GLN A 35 -1.06 7.81 3.73
CA GLN A 35 -1.55 8.13 2.38
C GLN A 35 -0.94 7.21 1.33
N MET A 36 -1.78 6.61 0.48
CA MET A 36 -1.28 5.89 -0.70
C MET A 36 -0.82 6.91 -1.76
N MET A 37 0.47 6.90 -2.10
CA MET A 37 1.07 7.80 -3.09
C MET A 37 1.00 7.23 -4.51
N ALA A 38 1.24 5.93 -4.64
CA ALA A 38 1.23 5.24 -5.92
C ALA A 38 0.78 3.79 -5.72
N HIS A 39 0.30 3.20 -6.80
CA HIS A 39 -0.01 1.77 -6.88
C HIS A 39 0.32 1.29 -8.30
N ALA A 40 0.78 0.05 -8.40
CA ALA A 40 0.98 -0.66 -9.65
C ALA A 40 0.41 -2.07 -9.52
N LYS A 41 -0.09 -2.63 -10.62
CA LYS A 41 -0.44 -4.05 -10.69
C LYS A 41 0.73 -4.78 -11.32
N GLU A 42 1.28 -5.77 -10.63
CA GLU A 42 2.38 -6.59 -11.10
C GLU A 42 1.88 -8.03 -11.31
N PRO A 43 2.03 -8.59 -12.51
CA PRO A 43 1.71 -10.00 -12.75
C PRO A 43 2.72 -10.87 -11.99
N ILE A 44 2.23 -11.87 -11.26
CA ILE A 44 3.06 -12.86 -10.56
C ILE A 44 3.20 -14.12 -11.42
N ALA A 45 2.15 -14.94 -11.48
CA ALA A 45 2.11 -16.20 -12.23
C ALA A 45 0.67 -16.75 -12.30
N PHE A 46 0.39 -17.65 -13.24
CA PHE A 46 -0.92 -18.34 -13.36
C PHE A 46 -2.14 -17.41 -13.44
N GLY A 47 -1.98 -16.24 -14.06
CA GLY A 47 -3.05 -15.24 -14.16
C GLY A 47 -3.29 -14.44 -12.87
N LEU A 48 -2.51 -14.69 -11.80
CA LEU A 48 -2.53 -13.86 -10.60
C LEU A 48 -1.76 -12.57 -10.82
N GLU A 49 -2.38 -11.49 -10.39
CA GLU A 49 -1.79 -10.16 -10.31
C GLU A 49 -1.78 -9.71 -8.85
N ALA A 50 -0.70 -9.04 -8.44
CA ALA A 50 -0.59 -8.42 -7.13
C ALA A 50 -0.56 -6.90 -7.26
N ILE A 51 -1.05 -6.23 -6.23
CA ILE A 51 -1.00 -4.78 -6.14
C ILE A 51 0.24 -4.39 -5.36
N VAL A 52 1.12 -3.59 -5.94
CA VAL A 52 2.25 -2.97 -5.24
C VAL A 52 1.88 -1.53 -4.95
N GLY A 53 1.62 -1.22 -3.67
CA GLY A 53 1.26 0.11 -3.18
C GLY A 53 2.42 0.78 -2.45
N ASP A 54 2.64 2.06 -2.72
CA ASP A 54 3.56 2.90 -1.98
C ASP A 54 2.75 3.78 -1.01
N PHE A 55 2.94 3.58 0.29
CA PHE A 55 2.24 4.27 1.37
C PHE A 55 3.17 5.23 2.11
N LEU A 56 2.79 6.49 2.17
CA LEU A 56 3.47 7.54 2.91
C LEU A 56 2.88 7.65 4.31
N MET A 57 3.72 7.60 5.33
CA MET A 57 3.33 7.78 6.73
C MET A 57 4.38 8.55 7.51
N GLU A 58 4.05 8.97 8.71
CA GLU A 58 5.03 9.57 9.62
C GLU A 58 5.94 8.52 10.27
N ASP A 59 7.19 8.88 10.51
CA ASP A 59 8.15 8.07 11.26
C ASP A 59 7.80 8.12 12.76
N GLN A 60 6.74 7.39 13.14
CA GLN A 60 6.26 7.25 14.51
C GLN A 60 6.05 5.77 14.85
N ALA A 61 6.27 5.42 16.12
CA ALA A 61 6.05 4.06 16.60
C ALA A 61 4.58 3.63 16.41
N GLY A 62 4.36 2.41 15.92
CA GLY A 62 3.04 1.82 15.69
C GLY A 62 2.34 2.24 14.39
N GLN A 63 2.90 3.17 13.59
CA GLN A 63 2.31 3.53 12.30
C GLN A 63 2.40 2.38 11.28
N MET A 64 3.50 1.61 11.28
CA MET A 64 3.63 0.40 10.45
C MET A 64 2.57 -0.64 10.80
N ASP A 65 2.37 -0.91 12.10
CA ASP A 65 1.39 -1.90 12.54
C ASP A 65 -0.03 -1.50 12.12
N ARG A 66 -0.38 -0.21 12.28
CA ARG A 66 -1.66 0.34 11.80
C ARG A 66 -1.82 0.22 10.29
N LEU A 67 -0.77 0.53 9.52
CA LEU A 67 -0.78 0.38 8.06
C LEU A 67 -1.06 -1.06 7.66
N GLU A 68 -0.37 -2.02 8.26
CA GLU A 68 -0.58 -3.45 7.99
C GLU A 68 -1.99 -3.90 8.35
N GLU A 69 -2.50 -3.51 9.52
CA GLU A 69 -3.86 -3.83 9.95
C GLU A 69 -4.93 -3.22 9.02
N LEU A 70 -4.75 -1.97 8.58
CA LEU A 70 -5.68 -1.31 7.65
C LEU A 70 -5.75 -2.05 6.31
N ILE A 71 -4.59 -2.45 5.77
CA ILE A 71 -4.54 -3.19 4.51
C ILE A 71 -5.14 -4.59 4.71
N LYS A 72 -4.77 -5.33 5.76
CA LYS A 72 -5.29 -6.68 6.04
C LYS A 72 -6.81 -6.70 6.29
N ASN A 73 -7.37 -5.65 6.87
CA ASN A 73 -8.82 -5.53 7.08
C ASN A 73 -9.60 -5.10 5.84
N THR A 74 -8.92 -4.76 4.74
CA THR A 74 -9.59 -4.38 3.49
C THR A 74 -10.13 -5.62 2.79
N GLU A 75 -11.42 -5.61 2.47
CA GLU A 75 -12.08 -6.71 1.77
C GLU A 75 -11.43 -6.97 0.39
N GLY A 76 -11.13 -8.24 0.13
CA GLY A 76 -10.42 -8.69 -1.08
C GLY A 76 -8.91 -8.78 -0.93
N VAL A 77 -8.33 -8.32 0.18
CA VAL A 77 -6.91 -8.57 0.50
C VAL A 77 -6.75 -9.95 1.12
N GLY A 78 -5.83 -10.74 0.55
CA GLY A 78 -5.46 -12.05 1.08
C GLY A 78 -4.20 -11.97 1.93
N GLU A 79 -3.08 -11.69 1.28
CA GLU A 79 -1.75 -11.63 1.92
C GLU A 79 -1.07 -10.30 1.62
N ILE A 80 -0.26 -9.83 2.57
CA ILE A 80 0.53 -8.62 2.38
C ILE A 80 1.99 -8.90 2.67
N ASP A 81 2.85 -8.25 1.89
CA ASP A 81 4.29 -8.40 1.93
C ASP A 81 4.94 -7.02 1.92
N VAL A 82 5.63 -6.66 3.01
CA VAL A 82 6.37 -5.39 3.07
C VAL A 82 7.68 -5.55 2.30
N ILE A 83 7.73 -5.02 1.09
CA ILE A 83 8.89 -5.13 0.20
C ILE A 83 10.03 -4.22 0.67
N ASN A 84 9.70 -2.98 1.01
CA ASN A 84 10.71 -1.98 1.35
C ASN A 84 10.13 -0.89 2.25
N ILE A 85 10.97 -0.36 3.14
CA ILE A 85 10.68 0.85 3.89
C ILE A 85 11.83 1.82 3.63
N SER A 86 11.49 2.99 3.09
CA SER A 86 12.46 4.04 2.80
C SER A 86 12.08 5.34 3.49
N ARG A 87 13.08 6.16 3.82
CA ARG A 87 12.81 7.51 4.35
C ARG A 87 12.59 8.45 3.18
N GLN A 88 11.46 9.16 3.17
CA GLN A 88 11.25 10.24 2.23
C GLN A 88 12.12 11.43 2.62
N SER A 89 13.31 11.51 2.05
CA SER A 89 14.13 12.73 2.12
C SER A 89 13.41 13.82 1.33
N VAL A 90 13.23 15.00 1.93
CA VAL A 90 12.47 16.12 1.36
C VAL A 90 13.12 16.64 0.08
N LYS A 91 12.84 15.99 -1.06
CA LYS A 91 13.02 16.49 -2.43
C LYS A 91 12.03 15.82 -3.40
N MET A 92 10.79 15.55 -2.97
CA MET A 92 9.73 15.36 -3.96
C MET A 92 9.28 16.76 -4.40
N LYS A 93 9.94 17.34 -5.42
CA LYS A 93 9.33 18.47 -6.14
C LYS A 93 8.04 17.93 -6.74
N SER A 94 6.92 18.30 -6.13
CA SER A 94 5.60 18.22 -6.74
C SER A 94 5.72 18.76 -8.17
N LYS A 95 5.44 17.93 -9.16
CA LYS A 95 5.32 18.35 -10.54
C LYS A 95 3.95 17.84 -11.00
N PHE A 96 3.00 18.78 -10.87
CA PHE A 96 1.76 18.99 -11.63
C PHE A 96 0.94 17.77 -12.04
#